data_AF-A0A925QJ94-F1
#
_entry.id   AF-A0A925QJ94-F1
#
_cell.length_a   1.000
_cell.length_b   1.000
_cell.length_c   1.000
_cell.angle_alpha   90.00
_cell.angle_beta   90.00
_cell.angle_gamma   90.00
#
_symmetry.space_group_name_H-M   'P 1'
#
loop_
_entity.id
_entity.type
_entity.pdbx_description
1 polymer ?
#
loop_
_entity_poly.entity_id
_entity_poly.type
_entity_poly.pdbx_seq_one_letter_code
_entity_poly.pdbx_strand_id
1 'polypeptide(L)'
;MQSEIISAERNVIFTREKYSDKWLWFTGYPSLSLAMLFIANDNSLIELLHIPSFYTDFLFSVTASFLAGFYIKKVTLRLDASVPWHRDLKKRSWLQGLYSVLLPLVVIIALEIIYLSLINIPFEKTAVFYLELPLCFLFLLLINLFYLVHYLFFSEHTHTIKVAEKANDITREFVIVQVGFVQKPLPIADCSILISKSKMVWLYTFSGEKYFVAGTMDEWGQKLEGFQFFRLNRQALASKKVVEAVEQTATRKLLIRLPHYINAQIFVSKERAAEFQKWWRQTSLL
;
A
#
# COMPACT_ATOMS: atom_id res chain seq x y z
N MET A 1 -1.87 22.06 29.61
CA MET A 1 -0.79 21.14 29.17
C MET A 1 -1.32 19.81 28.61
N GLN A 2 -2.38 19.20 29.17
CA GLN A 2 -3.07 18.05 28.52
C GLN A 2 -4.02 18.46 27.38
N SER A 3 -4.46 19.72 27.34
CA SER A 3 -5.36 20.24 26.30
C SER A 3 -4.68 20.55 24.95
N GLU A 4 -3.36 20.78 24.93
CA GLU A 4 -2.61 21.06 23.70
C GLU A 4 -2.19 19.78 22.96
N ILE A 5 -2.00 18.67 23.68
CA ILE A 5 -1.67 17.36 23.09
C ILE A 5 -2.87 16.81 22.29
N ILE A 6 -4.10 17.08 22.74
CA ILE A 6 -5.35 16.67 22.06
C ILE A 6 -5.64 17.54 20.82
N SER A 7 -4.97 18.69 20.67
CA SER A 7 -5.12 19.55 19.50
C SER A 7 -4.21 19.16 18.34
N ALA A 8 -3.09 18.47 18.60
CA ALA A 8 -2.09 18.13 17.57
C ALA A 8 -2.47 16.90 16.72
N GLU A 9 -3.29 15.97 17.25
CA GLU A 9 -3.74 14.78 16.50
C GLU A 9 -4.77 15.11 15.41
N ARG A 10 -5.32 16.33 15.37
CA ARG A 10 -6.46 16.66 14.51
C ARG A 10 -6.10 17.12 13.09
N ASN A 11 -4.81 17.25 12.77
CA ASN A 11 -4.33 17.74 11.47
C ASN A 11 -3.45 16.73 10.72
N VAL A 12 -3.74 15.43 10.82
CA VAL A 12 -3.20 14.46 9.86
C VAL A 12 -4.02 14.56 8.58
N ILE A 13 -3.53 15.35 7.63
CA ILE A 13 -4.10 15.41 6.27
C ILE A 13 -3.70 14.10 5.58
N PHE A 14 -4.59 13.12 5.58
CA PHE A 14 -4.39 11.89 4.81
C PHE A 14 -4.34 12.25 3.32
N THR A 15 -3.17 12.07 2.71
CA THR A 15 -3.03 12.18 1.26
C THR A 15 -3.85 11.10 0.60
N ARG A 16 -4.72 11.49 -0.35
CA ARG A 16 -5.53 10.54 -1.13
C ARG A 16 -4.62 9.56 -1.85
N GLU A 17 -4.90 8.27 -1.72
CA GLU A 17 -4.27 7.22 -2.53
C GLU A 17 -4.43 7.54 -4.02
N LYS A 18 -3.31 7.52 -4.74
CA LYS A 18 -3.28 7.86 -6.16
C LYS A 18 -3.03 6.59 -6.97
N TYR A 19 -4.11 6.04 -7.52
CA TYR A 19 -4.04 4.88 -8.39
C TYR A 19 -3.64 5.28 -9.82
N SER A 20 -2.65 4.61 -10.40
CA SER A 20 -2.35 4.70 -11.83
C SER A 20 -3.26 3.76 -12.63
N ASP A 21 -4.56 4.03 -12.60
CA ASP A 21 -5.59 3.15 -13.17
C ASP A 21 -5.89 3.43 -14.64
N LYS A 22 -5.16 4.33 -15.31
CA LYS A 22 -5.39 4.73 -16.71
C LYS A 22 -5.45 3.53 -17.65
N TRP A 23 -4.59 2.53 -17.45
CA TRP A 23 -4.57 1.34 -18.28
C TRP A 23 -5.89 0.54 -18.19
N LEU A 24 -6.53 0.47 -17.01
CA LEU A 24 -7.85 -0.16 -16.88
C LEU A 24 -8.90 0.50 -17.78
N TRP A 25 -8.82 1.82 -17.96
CA TRP A 25 -9.76 2.58 -18.79
C TRP A 25 -9.54 2.41 -20.29
N PHE A 26 -8.28 2.38 -20.73
CA PHE A 26 -7.95 2.30 -22.15
C PHE A 26 -7.92 0.88 -22.70
N THR A 27 -7.58 -0.11 -21.86
CA THR A 27 -7.44 -1.50 -22.30
C THR A 27 -8.30 -2.45 -21.49
N GLY A 28 -8.38 -2.30 -20.17
CA GLY A 28 -9.08 -3.21 -19.27
C GLY A 28 -10.58 -3.37 -19.58
N TYR A 29 -11.37 -2.30 -19.43
CA TYR A 29 -12.82 -2.34 -19.67
C TYR A 29 -13.19 -2.65 -21.13
N PRO A 30 -12.49 -2.11 -22.15
CA PRO A 30 -12.72 -2.53 -23.52
C PRO A 30 -12.46 -4.04 -23.74
N SER A 31 -11.39 -4.59 -23.16
CA SER A 31 -11.08 -6.02 -23.28
C SER A 31 -12.10 -6.90 -22.56
N LEU A 32 -12.58 -6.47 -21.39
CA LEU A 32 -13.68 -7.14 -20.68
C LEU A 32 -14.94 -7.15 -21.54
N SER A 33 -15.31 -6.00 -22.11
CA SER A 33 -16.51 -5.92 -22.95
C SER A 33 -16.41 -6.85 -24.17
N LEU A 34 -15.26 -6.86 -24.83
CA LEU A 34 -14.97 -7.75 -25.94
C LEU A 34 -15.01 -9.23 -25.52
N ALA A 35 -14.38 -9.57 -24.39
CA ALA A 35 -14.37 -10.92 -23.84
C ALA A 35 -15.80 -11.42 -23.56
N MET A 36 -16.68 -10.57 -23.03
CA MET A 36 -18.09 -10.92 -22.82
C MET A 36 -18.80 -11.27 -24.13
N LEU A 37 -18.54 -10.55 -25.21
CA LEU A 37 -19.18 -10.80 -26.50
C LEU A 37 -18.72 -12.07 -27.21
N PHE A 38 -17.41 -12.36 -27.16
CA PHE A 38 -16.83 -13.45 -27.93
C PHE A 38 -16.75 -14.76 -27.15
N ILE A 39 -16.54 -14.72 -25.83
CA ILE A 39 -16.43 -15.95 -25.04
C ILE A 39 -17.81 -16.54 -24.79
N ALA A 40 -18.86 -15.70 -24.72
CA ALA A 40 -20.23 -16.14 -24.49
C ALA A 40 -20.96 -16.63 -25.73
N ASN A 41 -20.31 -16.62 -26.90
CA ASN A 41 -20.96 -16.92 -28.17
C ASN A 41 -20.18 -17.94 -28.99
N ASP A 42 -20.89 -18.96 -29.47
CA ASP A 42 -20.33 -20.03 -30.30
C ASP A 42 -20.23 -19.65 -31.78
N ASN A 43 -20.83 -18.52 -32.20
CA ASN A 43 -20.85 -18.08 -33.60
C ASN A 43 -19.53 -17.41 -34.01
N SER A 44 -19.21 -17.49 -35.30
CA SER A 44 -18.08 -16.76 -35.86
C SER A 44 -18.33 -15.24 -35.89
N LEU A 45 -17.25 -14.44 -35.93
CA LEU A 45 -17.35 -12.97 -36.01
C LEU A 45 -18.25 -12.48 -37.15
N ILE A 46 -18.17 -13.14 -38.32
CA ILE A 46 -18.91 -12.75 -39.51
C ILE A 46 -20.40 -13.01 -39.31
N GLU A 47 -20.76 -14.13 -38.68
CA GLU A 47 -22.15 -14.43 -38.34
C GLU A 47 -22.70 -13.43 -37.30
N LEU A 48 -21.92 -13.09 -36.27
CA LEU A 48 -22.30 -12.11 -35.25
C LEU A 48 -22.66 -10.75 -35.84
N LEU A 49 -21.89 -10.26 -36.81
CA LEU A 49 -22.14 -8.96 -37.46
C LEU A 49 -23.47 -8.92 -38.24
N HIS A 50 -24.04 -10.07 -38.59
CA HIS A 50 -25.34 -10.13 -39.27
C HIS A 50 -26.53 -10.23 -38.30
N ILE A 51 -26.28 -10.48 -37.01
CA ILE A 51 -27.32 -10.61 -35.99
C ILE A 51 -27.67 -9.21 -35.45
N PRO A 52 -28.93 -8.73 -35.57
CA PRO A 52 -29.28 -7.39 -35.10
C PRO A 52 -29.09 -7.16 -33.59
N SER A 53 -29.35 -8.18 -32.76
CA SER A 53 -29.19 -8.09 -31.30
C SER A 53 -27.73 -7.97 -30.86
N PHE A 54 -26.78 -8.40 -31.70
CA PHE A 54 -25.35 -8.28 -31.41
C PHE A 54 -24.94 -6.83 -31.13
N TYR A 55 -25.51 -5.87 -31.85
CA TYR A 55 -25.19 -4.45 -31.67
C TYR A 55 -25.72 -3.88 -30.34
N THR A 56 -26.88 -4.35 -29.89
CA THR A 56 -27.44 -3.94 -28.59
C THR A 56 -26.71 -4.64 -27.44
N ASP A 57 -26.31 -5.90 -27.61
CA ASP A 57 -25.46 -6.63 -26.66
C ASP A 57 -24.09 -5.96 -26.52
N PHE A 58 -23.50 -5.54 -27.64
CA PHE A 58 -22.23 -4.81 -27.68
C PHE A 58 -22.33 -3.49 -26.91
N LEU A 59 -23.36 -2.69 -27.22
CA LEU A 59 -23.57 -1.41 -26.57
C LEU A 59 -23.81 -1.59 -25.06
N PHE A 60 -24.59 -2.59 -24.67
CA PHE A 60 -24.85 -2.93 -23.27
C PHE A 60 -23.55 -3.31 -22.55
N SER A 61 -22.78 -4.24 -23.12
CA SER A 61 -21.52 -4.73 -22.56
C SER A 61 -20.50 -3.61 -22.33
N VAL A 62 -20.31 -2.72 -23.31
CA VAL A 62 -19.41 -1.56 -23.17
C VAL A 62 -19.93 -0.64 -22.07
N THR A 63 -21.22 -0.30 -22.11
CA THR A 63 -21.82 0.63 -21.15
C THR A 63 -21.74 0.10 -19.71
N ALA A 64 -22.11 -1.16 -19.50
CA ALA A 64 -22.05 -1.83 -18.20
C ALA A 64 -20.61 -1.90 -17.67
N SER A 65 -19.65 -2.26 -18.52
CA SER A 65 -18.23 -2.35 -18.13
C SER A 65 -17.68 -1.02 -17.65
N PHE A 66 -17.92 0.07 -18.38
CA PHE A 66 -17.45 1.40 -17.99
C PHE A 66 -18.18 1.93 -16.74
N LEU A 67 -19.50 1.74 -16.64
CA LEU A 67 -20.27 2.14 -15.46
C LEU A 67 -19.81 1.40 -14.20
N ALA A 68 -19.61 0.09 -14.30
CA ALA A 68 -19.04 -0.72 -13.22
C ALA A 68 -17.65 -0.20 -12.84
N GLY A 69 -16.80 0.12 -13.82
CA GLY A 69 -15.49 0.72 -13.59
C GLY A 69 -15.54 2.05 -12.84
N PHE A 70 -16.42 2.97 -13.24
CA PHE A 70 -16.61 4.27 -12.56
C PHE A 70 -17.09 4.05 -11.13
N TYR A 71 -18.02 3.13 -10.96
CA TYR A 71 -18.58 2.79 -9.66
C TYR A 71 -17.51 2.19 -8.74
N ILE A 72 -16.75 1.20 -9.20
CA ILE A 72 -15.66 0.58 -8.42
C ILE A 72 -14.65 1.63 -8.00
N LYS A 73 -14.19 2.48 -8.93
CA LYS A 73 -13.27 3.58 -8.60
C LYS A 73 -13.84 4.50 -7.53
N LYS A 74 -15.11 4.88 -7.65
CA LYS A 74 -15.80 5.73 -6.68
C LYS A 74 -15.90 5.07 -5.30
N VAL A 75 -16.21 3.78 -5.24
CA VAL A 75 -16.28 3.00 -4.00
C VAL A 75 -14.88 2.87 -3.39
N THR A 76 -13.87 2.51 -4.18
CA THR A 76 -12.47 2.41 -3.71
C THR A 76 -12.05 3.70 -3.04
N LEU A 77 -12.19 4.85 -3.73
CA LEU A 77 -11.80 6.16 -3.17
C LEU A 77 -12.59 6.56 -1.93
N ARG A 78 -13.86 6.16 -1.81
CA ARG A 78 -14.67 6.39 -0.60
C ARG A 78 -14.22 5.50 0.57
N LEU A 79 -13.90 4.24 0.28
CA LEU A 79 -13.43 3.31 1.27
C LEU A 79 -12.02 3.68 1.72
N ASP A 80 -11.15 4.17 0.85
CA ASP A 80 -9.82 4.69 1.24
C ASP A 80 -9.94 5.88 2.19
N ALA A 81 -10.96 6.74 2.02
CA ALA A 81 -11.20 7.88 2.92
C ALA A 81 -11.81 7.48 4.27
N SER A 82 -12.57 6.39 4.35
CA SER A 82 -13.31 5.99 5.56
C SER A 82 -12.62 4.86 6.34
N VAL A 83 -12.09 3.88 5.63
CA VAL A 83 -11.37 2.73 6.16
C VAL A 83 -10.11 2.51 5.30
N PRO A 84 -9.01 3.22 5.55
CA PRO A 84 -7.78 3.00 4.79
C PRO A 84 -7.26 1.57 4.93
N TRP A 85 -6.59 1.05 3.88
CA TRP A 85 -6.04 -0.31 3.85
C TRP A 85 -5.03 -0.60 4.97
N HIS A 86 -4.27 0.40 5.41
CA HIS A 86 -3.26 0.27 6.47
C HIS A 86 -3.86 0.15 7.88
N ARG A 87 -5.11 0.61 8.07
CA ARG A 87 -5.76 0.62 9.38
C ARG A 87 -6.27 -0.77 9.75
N ASP A 88 -6.96 -1.42 8.83
CA ASP A 88 -7.54 -2.75 9.02
C ASP A 88 -7.76 -3.43 7.66
N LEU A 89 -6.76 -4.18 7.21
CA LEU A 89 -6.77 -4.83 5.90
C LEU A 89 -7.90 -5.86 5.77
N LYS A 90 -8.30 -6.52 6.87
CA LYS A 90 -9.34 -7.55 6.86
C LYS A 90 -10.71 -6.90 6.67
N LYS A 91 -11.04 -5.91 7.50
CA LYS A 91 -12.30 -5.15 7.38
C LYS A 91 -12.37 -4.45 6.03
N ARG A 92 -11.26 -3.87 5.58
CA ARG A 92 -11.17 -3.17 4.29
C ARG A 92 -11.42 -4.10 3.10
N SER A 93 -10.78 -5.26 3.08
CA SER A 93 -10.97 -6.27 2.03
C SER A 93 -12.41 -6.78 2.00
N TRP A 94 -13.04 -6.99 3.17
CA TRP A 94 -14.44 -7.40 3.26
C TRP A 94 -15.38 -6.34 2.67
N LEU A 95 -15.22 -5.07 3.05
CA LEU A 95 -16.04 -3.98 2.53
C LEU A 95 -15.81 -3.75 1.04
N GLN A 96 -14.57 -3.91 0.54
CA GLN A 96 -14.28 -3.84 -0.90
C GLN A 96 -14.99 -4.98 -1.64
N GLY A 97 -14.94 -6.21 -1.13
CA GLY A 97 -15.66 -7.34 -1.74
C GLY A 97 -17.18 -7.11 -1.78
N LEU A 98 -17.75 -6.66 -0.66
CA LEU A 98 -19.19 -6.39 -0.57
C LEU A 98 -19.64 -5.29 -1.55
N TYR A 99 -18.97 -4.13 -1.51
CA TYR A 99 -19.42 -2.98 -2.28
C TYR A 99 -18.87 -2.92 -3.70
N SER A 100 -17.71 -3.49 -4.00
CA SER A 100 -17.07 -3.39 -5.33
C SER A 100 -17.12 -4.68 -6.15
N VAL A 101 -17.60 -5.79 -5.58
CA VAL A 101 -17.81 -7.05 -6.31
C VAL A 101 -19.27 -7.48 -6.23
N LEU A 102 -19.79 -7.76 -5.03
CA LEU A 102 -21.13 -8.34 -4.88
C LEU A 102 -22.22 -7.38 -5.37
N LEU A 103 -22.18 -6.12 -4.93
CA LEU A 103 -23.21 -5.14 -5.30
C LEU A 103 -23.23 -4.83 -6.82
N PRO A 104 -22.10 -4.56 -7.51
CA PRO A 104 -22.07 -4.43 -8.96
C PRO A 104 -22.56 -5.67 -9.68
N LEU A 105 -22.18 -6.86 -9.23
CA LEU A 105 -22.62 -8.12 -9.83
C LEU A 105 -24.15 -8.25 -9.80
N VAL A 106 -24.78 -7.98 -8.65
CA VAL A 106 -26.24 -8.01 -8.52
C VAL A 106 -26.89 -6.97 -9.43
N VAL A 107 -26.32 -5.77 -9.55
CA VAL A 107 -26.84 -4.73 -10.45
C VAL A 107 -26.72 -5.14 -11.91
N ILE A 108 -25.59 -5.71 -12.33
CA ILE A 108 -25.38 -6.19 -13.70
C ILE A 108 -26.38 -7.30 -14.03
N ILE A 109 -26.55 -8.28 -13.14
CA ILE A 109 -27.55 -9.35 -13.31
C ILE A 109 -28.96 -8.77 -13.44
N ALA A 110 -29.32 -7.79 -12.63
CA ALA A 110 -30.65 -7.15 -12.71
C ALA A 110 -30.84 -6.41 -14.04
N LEU A 111 -29.81 -5.68 -14.50
CA LEU A 111 -29.84 -4.98 -15.79
C LEU A 111 -29.93 -5.97 -16.96
N GLU A 112 -29.23 -7.09 -16.89
CA GLU A 112 -29.28 -8.16 -17.89
C GLU A 112 -30.68 -8.76 -17.97
N ILE A 113 -31.29 -9.05 -16.82
CA ILE A 113 -32.66 -9.60 -16.76
C ILE A 113 -33.67 -8.62 -17.39
N ILE A 114 -33.53 -7.33 -17.09
CA ILE A 114 -34.37 -6.28 -17.68
C ILE A 114 -34.16 -6.21 -19.18
N TYR A 115 -32.90 -6.23 -19.64
CA TYR A 115 -32.54 -6.18 -21.05
C TYR A 115 -33.17 -7.36 -21.83
N LEU A 116 -32.96 -8.59 -21.37
CA LEU A 116 -33.52 -9.79 -21.99
C LEU A 116 -35.06 -9.77 -22.02
N SER A 117 -35.69 -9.25 -20.96
CA SER A 117 -37.14 -9.07 -20.91
C SER A 117 -37.65 -8.06 -21.94
N LEU A 118 -36.88 -7.00 -22.25
CA LEU A 118 -37.26 -6.01 -23.27
C LEU A 118 -37.19 -6.57 -24.69
N ILE A 119 -36.24 -7.46 -24.96
CA ILE A 119 -36.06 -8.10 -26.27
C ILE A 119 -36.83 -9.43 -26.42
N ASN A 120 -37.59 -9.83 -25.40
CA ASN A 120 -38.42 -11.05 -25.37
C ASN A 120 -37.64 -12.36 -25.59
N ILE A 121 -36.39 -12.43 -25.12
CA ILE A 121 -35.59 -13.65 -25.19
C ILE A 121 -35.70 -14.41 -23.86
N PRO A 122 -36.09 -15.70 -23.85
CA PRO A 122 -36.17 -16.48 -22.63
C PRO A 122 -34.77 -16.77 -22.05
N PHE A 123 -34.61 -16.58 -20.75
CA PHE A 123 -33.33 -16.73 -20.03
C PHE A 123 -32.67 -18.10 -20.21
N GLU A 124 -33.49 -19.16 -20.33
CA GLU A 124 -33.05 -20.55 -20.47
C GLU A 124 -32.24 -20.80 -21.76
N LYS A 125 -32.40 -19.94 -22.77
CA LYS A 125 -31.69 -20.05 -24.05
C LYS A 125 -30.41 -19.21 -24.10
N THR A 126 -30.05 -18.55 -23.01
CA THR A 126 -28.93 -17.60 -22.96
C THR A 126 -27.76 -18.15 -22.18
N ALA A 127 -26.55 -17.73 -22.55
CA ALA A 127 -25.30 -18.08 -21.86
C ALA A 127 -25.05 -17.30 -20.56
N VAL A 128 -25.99 -16.43 -20.19
CA VAL A 128 -25.85 -15.44 -19.12
C VAL A 128 -25.43 -16.08 -17.80
N PHE A 129 -26.14 -17.11 -17.33
CA PHE A 129 -25.91 -17.65 -15.99
C PHE A 129 -24.70 -18.55 -15.86
N TYR A 130 -24.36 -19.31 -16.91
CA TYR A 130 -23.28 -20.30 -16.83
C TYR A 130 -21.94 -19.79 -17.37
N LEU A 131 -21.94 -18.74 -18.18
CA LEU A 131 -20.72 -18.22 -18.81
C LEU A 131 -20.50 -16.74 -18.51
N GLU A 132 -21.48 -15.87 -18.79
CA GLU A 132 -21.28 -14.42 -18.61
C GLU A 132 -21.18 -14.02 -17.14
N LEU A 133 -22.01 -14.59 -16.26
CA LEU A 133 -22.00 -14.27 -14.83
C LEU A 133 -20.68 -14.68 -14.14
N PRO A 134 -20.16 -15.92 -14.32
CA PRO A 134 -18.84 -16.28 -13.82
C PRO A 134 -17.72 -15.39 -14.38
N LEU A 135 -17.80 -15.05 -15.67
CA LEU A 135 -16.82 -14.17 -16.30
C LEU A 135 -16.88 -12.75 -15.71
N CYS A 136 -18.08 -12.21 -15.50
CA CYS A 136 -18.31 -10.90 -14.87
C CYS A 136 -17.70 -10.87 -13.46
N PHE A 137 -18.04 -11.89 -12.67
CA PHE A 137 -17.50 -12.05 -11.32
C PHE A 137 -15.97 -12.10 -11.31
N LEU A 138 -15.38 -12.87 -12.23
CA LEU A 138 -13.93 -12.96 -12.38
C LEU A 138 -13.30 -11.60 -12.69
N PHE A 139 -13.85 -10.83 -13.63
CA PHE A 139 -13.32 -9.51 -13.96
C PHE A 139 -13.48 -8.50 -12.82
N LEU A 140 -14.62 -8.50 -12.13
CA LEU A 140 -14.82 -7.70 -10.93
C LEU A 140 -13.77 -8.04 -9.87
N LEU A 141 -13.47 -9.33 -9.65
CA LEU A 141 -12.38 -9.75 -8.77
C LEU A 141 -11.02 -9.26 -9.24
N LEU A 142 -10.70 -9.38 -10.54
CA LEU A 142 -9.40 -8.95 -11.09
C LEU A 142 -9.19 -7.44 -10.94
N ILE A 143 -10.20 -6.62 -11.19
CA ILE A 143 -10.12 -5.15 -11.01
C ILE A 143 -9.90 -4.82 -9.53
N ASN A 144 -10.61 -5.48 -8.62
CA ASN A 144 -10.44 -5.26 -7.18
C ASN A 144 -9.08 -5.76 -6.67
N LEU A 145 -8.59 -6.88 -7.21
CA LEU A 145 -7.25 -7.39 -6.97
C LEU A 145 -6.19 -6.39 -7.44
N PHE A 146 -6.39 -5.74 -8.59
CA PHE A 146 -5.50 -4.67 -9.05
C PHE A 146 -5.40 -3.55 -8.00
N TYR A 147 -6.52 -3.06 -7.46
CA TYR A 147 -6.46 -2.01 -6.42
C TYR A 147 -5.75 -2.46 -5.15
N LEU A 148 -5.96 -3.72 -4.73
CA LEU A 148 -5.26 -4.31 -3.59
C LEU A 148 -3.75 -4.45 -3.86
N VAL A 149 -3.36 -4.97 -5.01
CA VAL A 149 -1.94 -5.13 -5.40
C VAL A 149 -1.28 -3.76 -5.56
N HIS A 150 -1.96 -2.81 -6.20
CA HIS A 150 -1.48 -1.44 -6.31
C HIS A 150 -1.26 -0.84 -4.93
N TYR A 151 -2.16 -1.06 -3.97
CA TYR A 151 -1.91 -0.68 -2.59
C TYR A 151 -0.65 -1.42 -2.06
N LEU A 152 -0.64 -2.75 -2.01
CA LEU A 152 0.44 -3.53 -1.39
C LEU A 152 1.85 -3.23 -1.95
N PHE A 153 1.96 -2.90 -3.24
CA PHE A 153 3.25 -2.71 -3.92
C PHE A 153 3.58 -1.26 -4.28
N PHE A 154 2.58 -0.39 -4.46
CA PHE A 154 2.77 0.97 -4.97
C PHE A 154 2.21 2.06 -4.06
N SER A 155 1.46 1.76 -3.00
CA SER A 155 1.22 2.77 -1.96
C SER A 155 2.52 2.96 -1.17
N GLU A 156 3.30 3.96 -1.57
CA GLU A 156 4.34 4.50 -0.68
C GLU A 156 3.65 4.80 0.65
N HIS A 157 4.16 4.28 1.77
CA HIS A 157 3.63 4.55 3.11
C HIS A 157 3.96 5.99 3.54
N THR A 158 3.80 6.97 2.65
CA THR A 158 4.19 8.35 2.87
C THR A 158 3.19 8.98 3.83
N HIS A 159 3.45 8.80 5.12
CA HIS A 159 2.99 9.73 6.14
C HIS A 159 3.73 11.06 5.92
N THR A 160 3.28 11.85 4.93
CA THR A 160 3.70 13.24 4.82
C THR A 160 3.00 14.04 5.92
N ILE A 161 3.58 14.05 7.12
CA ILE A 161 3.53 15.28 7.90
C ILE A 161 4.31 16.28 7.04
N LYS A 162 3.63 17.26 6.45
CA LYS A 162 4.28 18.45 5.92
C LYS A 162 4.96 19.15 7.12
N VAL A 163 6.15 18.71 7.48
CA VAL A 163 7.07 19.52 8.28
C VAL A 163 7.41 20.70 7.38
N ALA A 164 7.03 21.88 7.85
CA ALA A 164 7.14 23.14 7.15
C ALA A 164 8.45 23.23 6.36
N GLU A 165 8.31 23.43 5.06
CA GLU A 165 9.39 23.80 4.17
C GLU A 165 9.87 25.21 4.56
N LYS A 166 10.82 25.26 5.49
CA LYS A 166 11.70 26.41 5.72
C LYS A 166 12.92 25.95 6.50
N ALA A 167 13.94 25.48 5.79
CA ALA A 167 15.33 25.64 6.21
C ALA A 167 16.27 25.24 5.07
N ASN A 168 16.87 26.28 4.49
CA ASN A 168 18.09 26.38 3.70
C ASN A 168 18.81 25.11 3.22
N ASP A 169 19.27 25.28 1.99
CA ASP A 169 20.27 24.59 1.19
C ASP A 169 21.61 24.34 1.94
N ILE A 170 21.58 23.43 2.91
CA ILE A 170 22.77 22.78 3.47
C ILE A 170 22.73 21.36 2.94
N THR A 171 23.79 20.92 2.28
CA THR A 171 24.06 19.54 1.83
C THR A 171 23.62 18.52 2.89
N ARG A 172 22.36 18.07 2.83
CA ARG A 172 21.86 17.00 3.69
C ARG A 172 22.45 15.73 3.11
N GLU A 173 23.25 15.01 3.87
CA GLU A 173 23.66 13.68 3.43
C GLU A 173 22.45 12.76 3.37
N PHE A 174 22.34 12.00 2.28
CA PHE A 174 21.18 11.17 1.97
C PHE A 174 21.59 9.70 1.87
N VAL A 175 20.69 8.82 2.31
CA VAL A 175 20.75 7.39 2.10
C VAL A 175 19.83 7.04 0.93
N ILE A 176 20.35 6.30 -0.05
CA ILE A 176 19.52 5.76 -1.11
C ILE A 176 18.78 4.53 -0.56
N VAL A 177 17.46 4.63 -0.51
CA VAL A 177 16.58 3.53 -0.08
C VAL A 177 15.82 2.95 -1.26
N GLN A 178 15.53 1.65 -1.19
CA GLN A 178 14.69 1.00 -2.20
C GLN A 178 13.23 0.98 -1.75
N VAL A 179 12.36 1.51 -2.61
CA VAL A 179 10.90 1.53 -2.44
C VAL A 179 10.29 0.82 -3.65
N GLY A 180 9.96 -0.46 -3.48
CA GLY A 180 9.55 -1.32 -4.60
C GLY A 180 10.66 -1.46 -5.66
N PHE A 181 10.42 -0.92 -6.86
CA PHE A 181 11.37 -0.91 -7.98
C PHE A 181 12.10 0.43 -8.17
N VAL A 182 11.85 1.42 -7.29
CA VAL A 182 12.41 2.77 -7.40
C VAL A 182 13.39 3.03 -6.27
N GLN A 183 14.45 3.79 -6.56
CA GLN A 183 15.40 4.29 -5.57
C GLN A 183 15.03 5.72 -5.19
N LYS A 184 14.97 6.00 -3.89
CA LYS A 184 14.60 7.32 -3.34
C LYS A 184 15.70 7.81 -2.39
N PRO A 185 16.09 9.10 -2.45
CA PRO A 185 16.98 9.67 -1.43
C PRO A 185 16.20 9.93 -0.14
N LEU A 186 16.72 9.44 0.97
CA LEU A 186 16.20 9.66 2.32
C LEU A 186 17.23 10.44 3.15
N PRO A 187 16.89 11.60 3.72
CA PRO A 187 17.82 12.34 4.58
C PRO A 187 18.27 11.52 5.79
N ILE A 188 19.57 11.55 6.12
CA ILE A 188 20.08 10.86 7.32
C ILE A 188 19.39 11.34 8.61
N ALA A 189 18.94 12.60 8.64
CA ALA A 189 18.19 13.17 9.76
C ALA A 189 16.87 12.44 10.08
N ASP A 190 16.28 11.78 9.08
CA ASP A 190 15.01 11.03 9.23
C ASP A 190 15.24 9.56 9.62
N CYS A 191 16.48 9.07 9.51
CA CYS A 191 16.88 7.71 9.82
C CYS A 191 16.95 7.47 11.34
N SER A 192 16.23 6.47 11.84
CA SER A 192 16.20 6.16 13.28
C SER A 192 17.06 4.96 13.67
N ILE A 193 16.92 3.82 12.99
CA ILE A 193 17.67 2.59 13.31
C ILE A 193 17.80 1.69 12.09
N LEU A 194 18.94 1.03 11.94
CA LEU A 194 19.17 -0.04 10.98
C LEU A 194 19.23 -1.39 11.71
N ILE A 195 18.50 -2.38 11.20
CA ILE A 195 18.42 -3.73 11.75
C ILE A 195 18.68 -4.77 10.66
N SER A 196 19.64 -5.65 10.89
CA SER A 196 19.88 -6.83 10.06
C SER A 196 18.95 -7.96 10.46
N LYS A 197 18.14 -8.45 9.50
CA LYS A 197 17.27 -9.62 9.66
C LYS A 197 17.28 -10.45 8.39
N SER A 198 17.54 -11.76 8.51
CA SER A 198 17.56 -12.70 7.38
C SER A 198 18.50 -12.29 6.23
N LYS A 199 19.73 -11.87 6.55
CA LYS A 199 20.75 -11.37 5.60
C LYS A 199 20.41 -10.05 4.88
N MET A 200 19.30 -9.41 5.24
CA MET A 200 18.90 -8.10 4.72
C MET A 200 19.06 -7.02 5.79
N VAL A 201 19.38 -5.79 5.38
CA VAL A 201 19.44 -4.62 6.26
C VAL A 201 18.20 -3.78 6.07
N TRP A 202 17.49 -3.55 7.17
CA TRP A 202 16.27 -2.74 7.22
C TRP A 202 16.54 -1.43 7.91
N LEU A 203 16.25 -0.33 7.25
CA LEU A 203 16.30 1.01 7.80
C LEU A 203 14.90 1.42 8.26
N TYR A 204 14.78 1.87 9.50
CA TYR A 204 13.57 2.46 10.04
C TYR A 204 13.77 3.97 10.17
N THR A 205 12.72 4.75 9.90
CA THR A 205 12.70 6.20 10.11
C THR A 205 12.07 6.56 11.46
N PHE A 206 12.24 7.80 11.89
CA PHE A 206 11.54 8.32 13.08
C PHE A 206 10.01 8.39 12.90
N SER A 207 9.53 8.43 11.65
CA SER A 207 8.11 8.34 11.31
C SER A 207 7.55 6.91 11.38
N GLY A 208 8.41 5.90 11.56
CA GLY A 208 8.02 4.49 11.64
C GLY A 208 7.97 3.76 10.30
N GLU A 209 8.38 4.41 9.20
CA GLU A 209 8.52 3.76 7.90
C GLU A 209 9.72 2.81 7.91
N LYS A 210 9.67 1.79 7.05
CA LYS A 210 10.69 0.76 6.95
C LYS A 210 11.12 0.57 5.50
N TYR A 211 12.42 0.63 5.29
CA TYR A 211 13.06 0.58 3.98
C TYR A 211 14.10 -0.51 3.90
N PHE A 212 14.26 -1.11 2.72
CA PHE A 212 15.40 -1.96 2.43
C PHE A 212 16.58 -1.09 1.97
N VAL A 213 17.77 -1.39 2.51
CA VAL A 213 19.01 -0.76 2.09
C VAL A 213 20.03 -1.82 1.70
N ALA A 214 20.75 -1.55 0.60
CA ALA A 214 21.83 -2.41 0.14
C ALA A 214 23.09 -2.21 1.01
N GLY A 215 23.91 -3.24 1.08
CA GLY A 215 25.16 -3.24 1.83
C GLY A 215 25.09 -3.98 3.16
N THR A 216 26.24 -4.06 3.82
CA THR A 216 26.37 -4.74 5.11
C THR A 216 26.20 -3.77 6.28
N MET A 217 25.88 -4.30 7.46
CA MET A 217 25.81 -3.45 8.66
C MET A 217 27.14 -2.78 9.01
N ASP A 218 28.26 -3.36 8.59
CA ASP A 218 29.60 -2.81 8.86
C ASP A 218 29.88 -1.63 7.92
N GLU A 219 29.52 -1.74 6.64
CA GLU A 219 29.52 -0.60 5.69
C GLU A 219 28.63 0.54 6.20
N TRP A 220 27.41 0.23 6.67
CA TRP A 220 26.52 1.24 7.23
C TRP A 220 27.05 1.85 8.53
N GLY A 221 27.79 1.07 9.33
CA GLY A 221 28.46 1.56 10.53
C GLY A 221 29.49 2.65 10.20
N GLN A 222 30.25 2.47 9.12
CA GLN A 222 31.23 3.46 8.65
C GLN A 222 30.54 4.66 7.99
N LYS A 223 29.54 4.43 7.14
CA LYS A 223 28.81 5.52 6.44
C LYS A 223 28.06 6.45 7.38
N LEU A 224 27.55 5.93 8.49
CA LEU A 224 26.79 6.71 9.48
C LEU A 224 27.66 7.14 10.66
N GLU A 225 28.97 6.93 10.58
CA GLU A 225 29.92 7.45 11.55
C GLU A 225 29.88 8.99 11.52
N GLY A 226 29.74 9.62 12.69
CA GLY A 226 29.56 11.07 12.82
C GLY A 226 28.11 11.57 12.85
N PHE A 227 27.12 10.77 12.44
CA PHE A 227 25.70 11.15 12.44
C PHE A 227 24.95 10.79 13.72
N GLN A 228 25.66 10.70 14.85
CA GLN A 228 25.11 10.25 16.14
C GLN A 228 24.47 8.85 16.06
N PHE A 229 25.00 7.96 15.22
CA PHE A 229 24.64 6.55 15.22
C PHE A 229 25.61 5.73 16.08
N PHE A 230 25.10 4.69 16.73
CA PHE A 230 25.90 3.74 17.48
C PHE A 230 25.50 2.30 17.22
N ARG A 231 26.51 1.47 17.02
CA ARG A 231 26.35 0.05 16.75
C ARG A 231 25.98 -0.68 18.04
N LEU A 232 24.69 -0.89 18.30
CA LEU A 232 24.22 -1.54 19.54
C LEU A 232 24.72 -2.99 19.66
N ASN A 233 24.72 -3.74 18.55
CA ASN A 233 25.24 -5.10 18.46
C ASN A 233 25.52 -5.47 16.98
N ARG A 234 25.81 -6.75 16.68
CA ARG A 234 26.03 -7.24 15.29
C ARG A 234 24.81 -7.14 14.37
N GLN A 235 23.64 -6.84 14.88
CA GLN A 235 22.40 -6.76 14.09
C GLN A 235 21.81 -5.36 14.08
N ALA A 236 22.10 -4.49 15.05
CA ALA A 236 21.47 -3.18 15.19
C ALA A 236 22.45 -1.99 15.20
N LEU A 237 22.11 -0.90 14.52
CA LEU A 237 22.81 0.39 14.48
C LEU A 237 21.78 1.49 14.66
N ALA A 238 21.79 2.19 15.79
CA ALA A 238 20.71 3.10 16.17
C ALA A 238 21.19 4.55 16.28
N SER A 239 20.35 5.48 15.84
CA SER A 239 20.53 6.89 16.12
C SER A 239 20.30 7.15 17.60
N LYS A 240 21.02 8.11 18.17
CA LYS A 240 20.84 8.51 19.58
C LYS A 240 19.39 8.89 19.91
N LYS A 241 18.69 9.55 18.99
CA LYS A 241 17.33 10.05 19.18
C LYS A 241 16.27 8.95 19.30
N VAL A 242 16.55 7.73 18.81
CA VAL A 242 15.57 6.63 18.82
C VAL A 242 15.54 5.87 20.15
N VAL A 243 16.54 6.09 21.01
CA VAL A 243 16.65 5.39 22.30
C VAL A 243 15.76 6.09 23.32
N GLU A 244 14.62 5.49 23.65
CA GLU A 244 13.66 6.05 24.61
C GLU A 244 14.12 5.83 26.06
N ALA A 245 14.62 4.63 26.36
CA ALA A 245 15.12 4.27 27.68
C ALA A 245 16.14 3.12 27.62
N VAL A 246 16.88 2.95 28.70
CA VAL A 246 17.90 1.91 28.85
C VAL A 246 17.71 1.23 30.19
N GLU A 247 17.49 -0.08 30.17
CA GLU A 247 17.28 -0.89 31.36
C GLU A 247 18.44 -1.86 31.56
N GLN A 248 18.94 -1.99 32.78
CA GLN A 248 19.96 -2.98 33.09
C GLN A 248 19.30 -4.32 33.44
N THR A 249 19.71 -5.39 32.76
CA THR A 249 19.21 -6.74 33.02
C THR A 249 19.98 -7.42 34.15
N ALA A 250 19.42 -8.50 34.71
CA ALA A 250 20.09 -9.34 35.71
C ALA A 250 21.45 -9.89 35.25
N THR A 251 21.65 -10.04 33.93
CA THR A 251 22.91 -10.51 33.32
C THR A 251 23.90 -9.37 33.01
N ARG A 252 23.66 -8.16 33.55
CA ARG A 252 24.44 -6.93 33.30
C ARG A 252 24.50 -6.48 31.83
N LYS A 253 23.62 -7.00 30.97
CA LYS A 253 23.39 -6.46 29.62
C LYS A 253 22.49 -5.22 29.73
N LEU A 254 22.55 -4.35 28.72
CA LEU A 254 21.63 -3.22 28.63
C LEU A 254 20.53 -3.56 27.62
N LEU A 255 19.28 -3.56 28.06
CA LEU A 255 18.10 -3.61 27.20
C LEU A 255 17.79 -2.19 26.72
N ILE A 256 17.72 -2.01 25.41
CA ILE A 256 17.38 -0.74 24.78
C ILE A 256 15.88 -0.72 24.51
N ARG A 257 15.18 0.24 25.10
CA ARG A 257 13.77 0.52 24.80
C ARG A 257 13.70 1.42 23.58
N LEU A 258 12.88 1.00 22.63
CA LEU A 258 12.70 1.61 21.32
C LEU A 258 11.20 1.88 21.12
N PRO A 259 10.86 2.85 20.26
CA PRO A 259 9.48 3.12 19.88
C PRO A 259 8.73 1.87 19.40
N HIS A 260 7.42 1.87 19.61
CA HIS A 260 6.55 0.71 19.33
C HIS A 260 6.62 0.21 17.87
N TYR A 261 6.93 1.08 16.91
CA TYR A 261 7.09 0.69 15.50
C TYR A 261 8.33 -0.19 15.26
N ILE A 262 9.29 -0.23 16.19
CA ILE A 262 10.43 -1.14 16.18
C ILE A 262 10.10 -2.32 17.12
N ASN A 263 9.43 -3.33 16.57
CA ASN A 263 9.11 -4.56 17.30
C ASN A 263 10.33 -5.50 17.38
N ALA A 264 11.40 -5.04 18.03
CA ALA A 264 12.62 -5.81 18.25
C ALA A 264 13.20 -5.50 19.64
N GLN A 265 13.51 -6.54 20.41
CA GLN A 265 14.27 -6.38 21.65
C GLN A 265 15.76 -6.33 21.32
N ILE A 266 16.39 -5.20 21.61
CA ILE A 266 17.80 -4.99 21.29
C ILE A 266 18.60 -4.90 22.59
N PHE A 267 19.64 -5.72 22.66
CA PHE A 267 20.56 -5.76 23.80
C PHE A 267 21.94 -5.26 23.40
N VAL A 268 22.55 -4.46 24.27
CA VAL A 268 23.99 -4.14 24.25
C VAL A 268 24.69 -5.07 25.24
N SER A 269 25.80 -5.67 24.81
CA SER A 269 26.58 -6.59 25.63
C SER A 269 27.25 -5.88 26.79
N LYS A 270 27.67 -6.64 27.82
CA LYS A 270 28.32 -6.09 29.01
C LYS A 270 29.62 -5.36 28.66
N GLU A 271 30.36 -5.87 27.70
CA GLU A 271 31.66 -5.35 27.25
C GLU A 271 31.51 -3.97 26.60
N ARG A 272 30.39 -3.74 25.90
CA ARG A 272 30.10 -2.48 25.21
C ARG A 272 29.16 -1.56 25.96
N ALA A 273 28.68 -1.97 27.14
CA ALA A 273 27.75 -1.20 27.95
C ALA A 273 28.32 0.16 28.36
N ALA A 274 29.59 0.20 28.77
CA ALA A 274 30.26 1.44 29.16
C ALA A 274 30.43 2.41 27.98
N GLU A 275 30.85 1.88 26.83
CA GLU A 275 30.99 2.62 25.58
C GLU A 275 29.65 3.24 25.14
N PHE A 276 28.59 2.42 25.12
CA PHE A 276 27.23 2.85 24.80
C PHE A 276 26.72 3.93 25.76
N GLN A 277 26.89 3.75 27.07
CA GLN A 277 26.44 4.74 28.05
C GLN A 277 27.17 6.07 27.89
N LYS A 278 28.47 6.05 27.58
CA LYS A 278 29.25 7.26 27.29
C LYS A 278 28.68 7.97 26.06
N TRP A 279 28.45 7.25 24.97
CA TRP A 279 27.84 7.79 23.75
C TRP A 279 26.42 8.36 23.99
N TRP A 280 25.58 7.64 24.73
CA TRP A 280 24.20 8.06 24.99
C TRP A 280 24.12 9.27 25.93
N ARG A 281 25.03 9.40 26.89
CA ARG A 281 25.07 10.55 27.81
C ARG A 281 25.77 11.79 27.25
N GLN A 282 26.58 11.66 26.20
CA GLN A 282 27.27 12.80 25.60
C GLN A 282 26.26 13.76 24.95
N THR A 283 25.86 14.81 25.67
CA THR A 283 25.06 15.91 25.11
C THR A 283 25.87 16.59 24.02
N SER A 284 25.44 16.45 22.77
CA SER A 284 25.94 17.26 21.67
C SER A 284 25.45 18.68 21.94
N LEU A 285 26.31 19.54 22.48
CA LEU A 285 26.09 20.98 22.50
C LEU A 285 26.15 21.45 21.04
N LEU A 286 25.00 21.54 20.40
CA LEU A 286 24.76 22.36 19.22
C LEU A 286 23.64 23.33 19.55
#